data_AF-A0A1F4X998-F1
#
_entry.id   AF-A0A1F4X998-F1
#
_cell.length_a   1.000
_cell.length_b   1.000
_cell.length_c   1.000
_cell.angle_alpha   90.00
_cell.angle_beta   90.00
_cell.angle_gamma   90.00
#
_symmetry.space_group_name_H-M   'P 1'
#
loop_
_entity.id
_entity.type
_entity.pdbx_description
1 polymer ?
#
loop_
_entity_poly.entity_id
_entity_poly.type
_entity_poly.pdbx_seq_one_letter_code
_entity_poly.pdbx_strand_id
1 'polypeptide(L)'
;MILLITFAFLAGIVTVLSPCILPILPIILTSSVGGVSAGKSRPIGVVIGFVLSFTFFTLFLSSIVRLSGISAETLRTVSVIVIAGFGLSLLIPQFQVLAERLFSKLSGIIPASQGRTGFGGGLLIGLSVGLLWTPCVGPILASVISLAITGTVTFDAFLITLAYSFGTSIPMFLIMHGGQNALRRIPWLLSNLGRIQKLFGILMIMTAIGIFFNVDRRFQTYILNTFPQYGAGLTKLEDNELVRNILDKKSGNEVESDDAAKFELDPKALKYAKAPEIIPGGFWFNSEPLTLQELRGKVVIIDFWTYSCINCQRTLPYLRDWYEKYKDKGLVIVGVHSPEFEFEKSEKNVAQAIKDFELTYPIVQDNDFATWKAYRNRYWPAKYFIDKEGYIRYTHFGEGAYDESEKVIQELLKEAGANDVSLDINNPAYQLQARTPELYLGYGRIEHLASPEQIKKDKLGTYSAPANLGYNKFAYSGDWNVTQEYANPQKGATLTLYFEAKEVFLVMRSKGAAAKVKVYLDNKLQFFGEDNMEGIVIVDKDTLYKLINLPSAGKHILRLEFEDSNVELFAFTFG
;
A
#
# COMPACT_ATOMS: atom_id res chain seq x y z
N MET A 1 9.38 16.50 -1.89
CA MET A 1 10.70 16.17 -2.50
C MET A 1 11.85 16.29 -1.51
N ILE A 2 12.10 17.48 -0.92
CA ILE A 2 13.15 17.67 0.10
C ILE A 2 13.00 16.65 1.24
N LEU A 3 11.78 16.46 1.74
CA LEU A 3 11.50 15.51 2.82
C LEU A 3 11.80 14.04 2.47
N LEU A 4 11.47 13.60 1.25
CA LEU A 4 11.79 12.25 0.76
C LEU A 4 13.31 12.05 0.62
N ILE A 5 14.01 13.07 0.14
CA ILE A 5 15.49 13.10 0.05
C ILE A 5 16.10 13.00 1.45
N THR A 6 15.58 13.75 2.43
CA THR A 6 16.04 13.68 3.82
C THR A 6 15.78 12.31 4.43
N PHE A 7 14.61 11.71 4.18
CA PHE A 7 14.30 10.38 4.67
C PHE A 7 15.20 9.31 4.05
N ALA A 8 15.40 9.34 2.73
CA ALA A 8 16.31 8.43 2.04
C ALA A 8 17.75 8.54 2.56
N PHE A 9 18.20 9.77 2.83
CA PHE A 9 19.49 10.03 3.46
C PHE A 9 19.60 9.43 4.87
N LEU A 10 18.59 9.62 5.73
CA LEU A 10 18.55 9.05 7.08
C LEU A 10 18.47 7.51 7.05
N ALA A 11 17.66 6.95 6.15
CA ALA A 11 17.57 5.51 5.94
C ALA A 11 18.94 4.94 5.55
N GLY A 12 19.67 5.63 4.67
CA GLY A 12 21.04 5.26 4.30
C GLY A 12 21.99 5.20 5.51
N ILE A 13 21.89 6.15 6.43
CA ILE A 13 22.70 6.15 7.67
C ILE A 13 22.40 4.90 8.50
N VAL A 14 21.12 4.55 8.66
CA VAL A 14 20.70 3.39 9.46
C VAL A 14 21.08 2.07 8.80
N THR A 15 21.09 1.99 7.46
CA THR A 15 21.42 0.75 6.73
C THR A 15 22.81 0.21 7.06
N VAL A 16 23.75 1.03 7.55
CA VAL A 16 25.09 0.58 7.97
C VAL A 16 25.03 -0.49 9.08
N LEU A 17 23.95 -0.54 9.86
CA LEU A 17 23.70 -1.56 10.88
C LEU A 17 23.17 -2.89 10.29
N SER A 18 22.97 -2.96 8.97
CA SER A 18 22.43 -4.15 8.32
C SER A 18 23.38 -5.34 8.49
N PRO A 19 22.85 -6.55 8.79
CA PRO A 19 23.65 -7.76 9.00
C PRO A 19 24.50 -8.14 7.79
N CYS A 20 24.26 -7.56 6.61
CA CYS A 20 25.03 -7.80 5.39
C CYS A 20 26.34 -6.99 5.30
N ILE A 21 26.48 -5.89 6.06
CA ILE A 21 27.64 -4.96 5.97
C ILE A 21 28.65 -5.23 7.07
N LEU A 22 28.14 -5.49 8.28
CA LEU A 22 28.93 -5.80 9.47
C LEU A 22 30.03 -6.87 9.25
N PRO A 23 29.83 -7.92 8.43
CA PRO A 23 30.85 -8.95 8.21
C PRO A 23 32.04 -8.48 7.35
N ILE A 24 31.81 -7.49 6.49
CA ILE A 24 32.79 -6.94 5.55
C ILE A 24 33.57 -5.79 6.20
N LEU A 25 32.99 -5.15 7.22
CA LEU A 25 33.61 -4.05 7.96
C LEU A 25 35.05 -4.37 8.42
N PRO A 26 35.36 -5.55 8.99
CA PRO A 26 36.72 -5.88 9.39
C PRO A 26 37.68 -5.99 8.21
N ILE A 27 37.24 -6.52 7.06
CA ILE A 27 38.06 -6.65 5.84
C ILE A 27 38.42 -5.25 5.31
N ILE A 28 37.43 -4.36 5.24
CA ILE A 28 37.61 -2.96 4.84
C ILE A 28 38.59 -2.26 5.79
N LEU A 29 38.44 -2.47 7.09
CA LEU A 29 39.33 -1.91 8.10
C LEU A 29 40.76 -2.49 8.02
N THR A 30 40.93 -3.79 7.79
CA THR A 30 42.27 -4.37 7.58
C THR A 30 42.92 -3.86 6.29
N SER A 31 42.12 -3.59 5.25
CA SER A 31 42.61 -3.01 3.99
C SER A 31 42.98 -1.53 4.11
N SER A 32 42.43 -0.81 5.09
CA SER A 32 42.82 0.57 5.43
C SER A 32 43.98 0.65 6.44
N VAL A 33 44.25 -0.46 7.14
CA VAL A 33 45.35 -0.61 8.12
C VAL A 33 46.63 -1.16 7.47
N GLY A 34 46.53 -1.84 6.32
CA GLY A 34 47.65 -2.42 5.59
C GLY A 34 48.51 -1.40 4.83
N GLY A 35 49.52 -0.85 5.52
CA GLY A 35 50.73 -0.32 4.90
C GLY A 35 50.89 1.20 4.96
N VAL A 36 52.10 1.63 5.32
CA VAL A 36 52.63 3.00 5.45
C VAL A 36 52.50 3.86 4.17
N SER A 37 51.88 3.31 3.11
CA SER A 37 51.63 3.92 1.81
C SER A 37 50.13 4.05 1.47
N ALA A 38 49.23 3.86 2.43
CA ALA A 38 47.80 4.15 2.26
C ALA A 38 47.59 5.67 2.24
N GLY A 39 47.71 6.27 1.05
CA GLY A 39 47.48 7.71 0.86
C GLY A 39 46.14 8.15 1.44
N LYS A 40 46.10 9.35 2.01
CA LYS A 40 44.93 10.00 2.65
C LYS A 40 43.66 10.00 1.77
N SER A 41 43.82 9.79 0.47
CA SER A 41 42.76 9.73 -0.55
C SER A 41 42.12 8.36 -0.77
N ARG A 42 42.61 7.27 -0.15
CA ARG A 42 42.07 5.92 -0.36
C ARG A 42 40.63 5.73 0.15
N PRO A 43 40.23 6.20 1.35
CA PRO A 43 38.84 6.12 1.80
C PRO A 43 37.87 6.91 0.91
N ILE A 44 38.33 8.06 0.39
CA ILE A 44 37.56 8.88 -0.55
C ILE A 44 37.32 8.10 -1.85
N GLY A 45 38.32 7.37 -2.33
CA GLY A 45 38.19 6.47 -3.48
C GLY A 45 37.12 5.40 -3.26
N VAL A 46 37.11 4.75 -2.10
CA VAL A 46 36.10 3.71 -1.76
C VAL A 46 34.69 4.31 -1.75
N VAL A 47 34.50 5.47 -1.13
CA VAL A 47 33.20 6.15 -1.08
C VAL A 47 32.71 6.54 -2.47
N ILE A 48 33.56 7.19 -3.28
CA ILE A 48 33.17 7.61 -4.63
C ILE A 48 32.87 6.39 -5.51
N GLY A 49 33.68 5.34 -5.43
CA GLY A 49 33.45 4.10 -6.17
C GLY A 49 32.14 3.43 -5.76
N PHE A 50 31.83 3.43 -4.46
CA PHE A 50 30.59 2.89 -3.94
C PHE A 50 29.37 3.69 -4.45
N VAL A 51 29.35 5.02 -4.29
CA VAL A 51 28.22 5.86 -4.72
C VAL A 51 27.96 5.73 -6.22
N LEU A 52 29.02 5.74 -7.04
CA LEU A 52 28.91 5.61 -8.49
C LEU A 52 28.36 4.23 -8.91
N SER A 53 28.94 3.14 -8.39
CA SER A 53 28.51 1.79 -8.70
C SER A 53 27.07 1.56 -8.25
N PHE A 54 26.76 1.89 -7.00
CA PHE A 54 25.44 1.66 -6.43
C PHE A 54 24.35 2.45 -7.16
N THR A 55 24.58 3.73 -7.46
CA THR A 55 23.62 4.55 -8.21
C THR A 55 23.41 4.01 -9.63
N PHE A 56 24.51 3.67 -10.33
CA PHE A 56 24.44 3.14 -11.69
C PHE A 56 23.72 1.79 -11.73
N PHE A 57 24.13 0.82 -10.90
CA PHE A 57 23.53 -0.52 -10.90
C PHE A 57 22.08 -0.51 -10.42
N THR A 58 21.72 0.32 -9.45
CA THR A 58 20.32 0.44 -9.00
C THR A 58 19.42 0.95 -10.12
N LEU A 59 19.84 2.01 -10.83
CA LEU A 59 19.06 2.57 -11.94
C LEU A 59 19.03 1.64 -13.16
N PHE A 60 20.15 0.98 -13.47
CA PHE A 60 20.26 0.02 -14.55
C PHE A 60 19.38 -1.22 -14.29
N LEU A 61 19.45 -1.79 -13.08
CA LEU A 61 18.63 -2.92 -12.68
C LEU A 61 17.14 -2.56 -12.69
N SER A 62 16.77 -1.38 -12.16
CA SER A 62 15.40 -0.88 -12.21
C SER A 62 14.87 -0.76 -13.65
N SER A 63 15.72 -0.29 -14.57
CA SER A 63 15.37 -0.19 -16.00
C SER A 63 15.20 -1.57 -16.65
N ILE A 64 16.07 -2.54 -16.33
CA ILE A 64 15.96 -3.92 -16.82
C ILE A 64 14.69 -4.59 -16.31
N VAL A 65 14.40 -4.49 -15.01
CA VAL A 65 13.21 -5.10 -14.40
C VAL A 65 11.94 -4.59 -15.08
N ARG A 66 11.89 -3.27 -15.35
CA ARG A 66 10.75 -2.65 -16.04
C ARG A 66 10.57 -3.16 -17.48
N LEU A 67 11.66 -3.39 -18.21
CA LEU A 67 11.62 -3.88 -19.59
C LEU A 67 11.35 -5.39 -19.70
N SER A 68 11.77 -6.15 -18.69
CA SER A 68 11.69 -7.62 -18.69
C SER A 68 10.43 -8.19 -18.06
N GLY A 69 9.65 -7.38 -17.31
CA GLY A 69 8.38 -7.81 -16.70
C GLY A 69 8.56 -8.90 -15.63
N ILE A 70 9.76 -9.04 -15.07
CA ILE A 70 10.08 -10.08 -14.09
C ILE A 70 9.26 -9.85 -12.82
N SER A 71 8.55 -10.89 -12.37
CA SER A 71 7.75 -10.83 -11.14
C SER A 71 8.59 -10.50 -9.91
N ALA A 72 8.01 -9.76 -8.95
CA ALA A 72 8.67 -9.41 -7.69
C ALA A 72 9.13 -10.65 -6.90
N GLU A 73 8.41 -11.77 -7.03
CA GLU A 73 8.73 -13.03 -6.36
C GLU A 73 9.97 -13.71 -6.95
N THR A 74 10.19 -13.59 -8.26
CA THR A 74 11.42 -14.08 -8.90
C THR A 74 12.63 -13.29 -8.40
N LEU A 75 12.53 -11.96 -8.34
CA LEU A 75 13.62 -11.11 -7.82
C LEU A 75 13.92 -11.42 -6.35
N ARG A 76 12.87 -11.63 -5.54
CA ARG A 76 13.00 -12.06 -4.15
C ARG A 76 13.76 -13.39 -4.04
N THR A 77 13.39 -14.38 -4.85
CA THR A 77 14.04 -15.70 -4.87
C THR A 77 15.52 -15.60 -5.25
N VAL A 78 15.85 -14.80 -6.28
CA VAL A 78 17.24 -14.55 -6.69
C VAL A 78 18.04 -13.93 -5.54
N SER A 79 17.49 -12.92 -4.85
CA SER A 79 18.16 -12.30 -3.70
C SER A 79 18.38 -13.30 -2.55
N VAL A 80 17.42 -14.17 -2.27
CA VAL A 80 17.56 -15.24 -1.25
C VAL A 80 18.72 -16.18 -1.60
N ILE A 81 18.80 -16.64 -2.86
CA ILE A 81 19.87 -17.53 -3.33
C ILE A 81 21.24 -16.86 -3.19
N VAL A 82 21.34 -15.58 -3.59
CA VAL A 82 22.59 -14.81 -3.50
C VAL A 82 23.02 -14.62 -2.04
N ILE A 83 22.11 -14.20 -1.15
CA ILE A 83 22.38 -14.01 0.29
C ILE A 83 22.81 -15.32 0.94
N ALA A 84 22.09 -16.42 0.67
CA ALA A 84 22.44 -17.74 1.18
C ALA A 84 23.83 -18.19 0.70
N GLY A 85 24.16 -17.96 -0.58
CA GLY A 85 25.47 -18.24 -1.15
C GLY A 85 26.60 -17.47 -0.47
N PHE A 86 26.41 -16.18 -0.20
CA PHE A 86 27.38 -15.37 0.55
C PHE A 86 27.52 -15.81 2.01
N GLY A 87 26.41 -16.12 2.69
CA GLY A 87 26.44 -16.64 4.05
C GLY A 87 27.19 -17.97 4.15
N LEU A 88 27.00 -18.87 3.18
CA LEU A 88 27.69 -20.16 3.11
C LEU A 88 29.19 -20.00 2.84
N SER A 89 29.56 -19.04 1.98
CA SER A 89 30.96 -18.68 1.72
C SER A 89 31.70 -18.22 2.98
N LEU A 90 31.02 -17.52 3.90
CA LEU A 90 31.61 -17.10 5.18
C LEU A 90 31.76 -18.24 6.21
N LEU A 91 31.03 -19.35 6.05
CA LEU A 91 31.11 -20.51 6.94
C LEU A 91 32.20 -21.50 6.55
N ILE A 92 32.42 -21.69 5.24
CA ILE A 92 33.30 -22.72 4.70
C ILE A 92 34.54 -22.06 4.07
N PRO A 93 35.71 -22.07 4.74
CA PRO A 93 36.93 -21.44 4.22
C PRO A 93 37.46 -22.05 2.91
N GLN A 94 37.07 -23.30 2.60
CA GLN A 94 37.41 -23.93 1.30
C GLN A 94 36.63 -23.31 0.13
N PHE A 95 35.43 -22.78 0.38
CA PHE A 95 34.63 -22.10 -0.64
C PHE A 95 35.21 -20.74 -1.00
N GLN A 96 35.89 -20.06 -0.07
CA GLN A 96 36.60 -18.81 -0.35
C GLN A 96 37.70 -19.04 -1.40
N VAL A 97 38.47 -20.12 -1.29
CA VAL A 97 39.52 -20.46 -2.28
C VAL A 97 38.93 -20.83 -3.64
N LEU A 98 37.78 -21.52 -3.66
CA LEU A 98 37.09 -21.86 -4.91
C LEU A 98 36.49 -20.60 -5.58
N ALA A 99 35.88 -19.72 -4.79
CA ALA A 99 35.35 -18.44 -5.25
C ALA A 99 36.50 -17.55 -5.78
N GLU A 100 37.62 -17.44 -5.06
CA GLU A 100 38.82 -16.73 -5.53
C GLU A 100 39.37 -17.32 -6.83
N ARG A 101 39.31 -18.64 -7.04
CA ARG A 101 39.69 -19.28 -8.32
C ARG A 101 38.71 -18.97 -9.47
N LEU A 102 37.42 -18.90 -9.18
CA LEU A 102 36.39 -18.56 -10.17
C LEU A 102 36.46 -17.08 -10.54
N PHE A 103 36.59 -16.21 -9.54
CA PHE A 103 36.76 -14.77 -9.70
C PHE A 103 38.11 -14.42 -10.32
N SER A 104 39.20 -15.15 -10.05
CA SER A 104 40.49 -14.88 -10.71
C SER A 104 40.49 -15.24 -12.19
N LYS A 105 39.69 -16.22 -12.62
CA LYS A 105 39.43 -16.48 -14.05
C LYS A 105 38.59 -15.37 -14.70
N LEU A 106 37.59 -14.85 -14.00
CA LEU A 106 36.75 -13.75 -14.48
C LEU A 106 37.49 -12.40 -14.47
N SER A 107 38.35 -12.19 -13.47
CA SER A 107 39.21 -11.02 -13.32
C SER A 107 40.47 -11.11 -14.19
N GLY A 108 40.74 -12.22 -14.87
CA GLY A 108 41.78 -12.30 -15.90
C GLY A 108 41.55 -11.37 -17.09
N ILE A 109 40.34 -10.82 -17.21
CA ILE A 109 39.93 -9.83 -18.21
C ILE A 109 40.24 -8.39 -17.73
N ILE A 110 40.54 -8.20 -16.45
CA ILE A 110 40.84 -6.89 -15.83
C ILE A 110 42.30 -6.92 -15.36
N PRO A 111 43.19 -6.02 -15.84
CA PRO A 111 44.61 -6.12 -15.53
C PRO A 111 44.85 -6.13 -14.02
N ALA A 112 45.53 -7.18 -13.55
CA ALA A 112 45.89 -7.38 -12.16
C ALA A 112 46.79 -6.25 -11.65
N SER A 113 46.21 -5.18 -11.12
CA SER A 113 47.00 -4.12 -10.50
C SER A 113 47.23 -4.45 -9.03
N GLN A 114 48.18 -5.35 -8.78
CA GLN A 114 48.70 -5.69 -7.46
C GLN A 114 49.54 -4.54 -6.83
N GLY A 115 49.18 -3.27 -7.12
CA GLY A 115 50.00 -2.10 -6.78
C GLY A 115 49.34 -0.73 -6.85
N ARG A 116 48.01 -0.61 -6.99
CA ARG A 116 47.35 0.72 -6.89
C ARG A 116 47.15 1.12 -5.43
N THR A 117 48.19 1.67 -4.81
CA THR A 117 48.09 2.38 -3.53
C THR A 117 47.38 3.74 -3.74
N GLY A 118 46.54 4.15 -2.80
CA GLY A 118 45.80 5.43 -2.86
C GLY A 118 44.40 5.35 -3.49
N PHE A 119 43.97 6.43 -4.14
CA PHE A 119 42.59 6.66 -4.61
C PHE A 119 42.06 5.56 -5.55
N GLY A 120 42.85 5.15 -6.56
CA GLY A 120 42.41 4.18 -7.57
C GLY A 120 42.18 2.77 -7.01
N GLY A 121 42.98 2.35 -6.02
CA GLY A 121 42.74 1.09 -5.31
C GLY A 121 41.50 1.15 -4.42
N GLY A 122 41.22 2.32 -3.85
CA GLY A 122 39.96 2.58 -3.15
C GLY A 122 38.75 2.51 -4.09
N LEU A 123 38.84 3.14 -5.26
CA LEU A 123 37.75 3.18 -6.25
C LEU A 123 37.29 1.78 -6.67
N LEU A 124 38.22 0.87 -6.97
CA LEU A 124 37.90 -0.51 -7.37
C LEU A 124 37.22 -1.31 -6.25
N ILE A 125 37.69 -1.15 -5.01
CA ILE A 125 37.06 -1.79 -3.85
C ILE A 125 35.64 -1.23 -3.67
N GLY A 126 35.47 0.09 -3.78
CA GLY A 126 34.17 0.75 -3.70
C GLY A 126 33.19 0.28 -4.78
N LEU A 127 33.65 0.17 -6.03
CA LEU A 127 32.84 -0.33 -7.15
C LEU A 127 32.34 -1.76 -6.91
N SER A 128 33.22 -2.62 -6.39
CA SER A 128 32.91 -4.02 -6.07
C SER A 128 31.89 -4.11 -4.93
N VAL A 129 32.13 -3.36 -3.85
CA VAL A 129 31.22 -3.32 -2.70
C VAL A 129 29.84 -2.80 -3.10
N GLY A 130 29.76 -1.80 -3.98
CA GLY A 130 28.49 -1.27 -4.49
C GLY A 130 27.63 -2.33 -5.18
N LEU A 131 28.25 -3.20 -5.98
CA LEU A 131 27.54 -4.29 -6.66
C LEU A 131 27.02 -5.34 -5.68
N LEU A 132 27.82 -5.69 -4.65
CA LEU A 132 27.41 -6.63 -3.61
C LEU A 132 26.30 -6.08 -2.71
N TRP A 133 26.17 -4.76 -2.63
CA TRP A 133 25.19 -4.12 -1.75
C TRP A 133 23.77 -4.12 -2.34
N THR A 134 23.64 -4.12 -3.67
CA THR A 134 22.36 -4.07 -4.40
C THR A 134 21.34 -5.15 -3.98
N PRO A 135 21.71 -6.46 -3.86
CA PRO A 135 20.74 -7.51 -3.54
C PRO A 135 20.21 -7.44 -2.10
N CYS A 136 21.02 -6.95 -1.16
CA CYS A 136 20.71 -6.94 0.27
C CYS A 136 19.84 -5.76 0.70
N VAL A 137 19.87 -4.66 -0.06
CA VAL A 137 19.04 -3.47 0.19
C VAL A 137 17.73 -3.52 -0.61
N GLY A 138 17.59 -4.49 -1.53
CA GLY A 138 16.46 -4.66 -2.44
C GLY A 138 15.09 -4.44 -1.80
N PRO A 139 14.74 -5.06 -0.65
CA PRO A 139 13.43 -4.88 -0.03
C PRO A 139 13.16 -3.45 0.48
N ILE A 140 14.15 -2.78 1.05
CA ILE A 140 14.02 -1.41 1.59
C ILE A 140 13.96 -0.39 0.44
N LEU A 141 14.82 -0.57 -0.56
CA LEU A 141 14.79 0.24 -1.77
C LEU A 141 13.51 0.01 -2.57
N ALA A 142 12.94 -1.19 -2.59
CA ALA A 142 11.67 -1.46 -3.26
C ALA A 142 10.53 -0.61 -2.67
N SER A 143 10.46 -0.46 -1.35
CA SER A 143 9.49 0.44 -0.71
C SER A 143 9.70 1.91 -1.13
N VAL A 144 10.95 2.39 -1.15
CA VAL A 144 11.26 3.79 -1.52
C VAL A 144 11.08 4.05 -3.02
N ILE A 145 11.45 3.09 -3.86
CA ILE A 145 11.35 3.15 -5.33
C ILE A 145 9.89 2.98 -5.75
N SER A 146 9.08 2.19 -5.03
CA SER A 146 7.64 2.07 -5.29
C SER A 146 6.92 3.42 -5.17
N LEU A 147 7.38 4.34 -4.30
CA LEU A 147 6.89 5.72 -4.25
C LEU A 147 7.34 6.58 -5.46
N ALA A 148 8.43 6.20 -6.14
CA ALA A 148 9.00 6.94 -7.26
C ALA A 148 8.54 6.45 -8.64
N ILE A 149 7.95 5.24 -8.75
CA ILE A 149 7.59 4.59 -10.02
C ILE A 149 6.36 5.21 -10.72
N THR A 150 5.64 6.14 -10.08
CA THR A 150 4.48 6.81 -10.70
C THR A 150 4.83 7.75 -11.86
N GLY A 151 6.11 7.98 -12.17
CA GLY A 151 6.59 8.73 -13.34
C GLY A 151 7.81 8.08 -14.01
N THR A 152 7.92 8.22 -15.33
CA THR A 152 9.07 7.78 -16.16
C THR A 152 10.40 8.18 -15.53
N VAL A 153 11.40 7.28 -15.42
CA VAL A 153 12.77 7.49 -14.88
C VAL A 153 13.12 8.96 -14.67
N THR A 154 12.61 9.54 -13.57
CA THR A 154 12.65 10.98 -13.37
C THR A 154 13.98 11.33 -12.71
N PHE A 155 14.40 12.58 -12.91
CA PHE A 155 15.47 13.20 -12.14
C PHE A 155 15.29 12.99 -10.62
N ASP A 156 14.05 12.84 -10.16
CA ASP A 156 13.69 12.61 -8.76
C ASP A 156 14.15 11.22 -8.24
N ALA A 157 14.00 10.14 -9.02
CA ALA A 157 14.49 8.81 -8.64
C ALA A 157 16.03 8.75 -8.54
N PHE A 158 16.70 9.46 -9.45
CA PHE A 158 18.14 9.66 -9.39
C PHE A 158 18.55 10.42 -8.12
N LEU A 159 17.89 11.53 -7.79
CA LEU A 159 18.19 12.32 -6.60
C LEU A 159 17.96 11.53 -5.29
N ILE A 160 16.90 10.73 -5.21
CA ILE A 160 16.62 9.89 -4.03
C ILE A 160 17.69 8.81 -3.87
N THR A 161 18.05 8.13 -4.95
CA THR A 161 19.10 7.09 -4.94
C THR A 161 20.46 7.67 -4.55
N LEU A 162 20.77 8.86 -5.08
CA LEU A 162 21.99 9.59 -4.75
C LEU A 162 22.02 9.99 -3.27
N ALA A 163 20.91 10.54 -2.75
CA ALA A 163 20.80 10.93 -1.34
C ALA A 163 20.95 9.74 -0.39
N TYR A 164 20.33 8.60 -0.72
CA TYR A 164 20.50 7.35 0.01
C TYR A 164 21.96 6.89 0.01
N SER A 165 22.61 6.92 -1.15
CA SER A 165 24.03 6.54 -1.31
C SER A 165 24.97 7.44 -0.51
N PHE A 166 24.69 8.75 -0.45
CA PHE A 166 25.43 9.67 0.42
C PHE A 166 25.18 9.38 1.89
N GLY A 167 23.94 9.06 2.28
CA GLY A 167 23.57 8.68 3.64
C GLY A 167 24.35 7.46 4.14
N THR A 168 24.48 6.41 3.34
CA THR A 168 25.28 5.22 3.69
C THR A 168 26.79 5.48 3.68
N SER A 169 27.25 6.36 2.80
CA SER A 169 28.67 6.68 2.62
C SER A 169 29.28 7.44 3.78
N ILE A 170 28.50 8.29 4.47
CA ILE A 170 29.00 9.14 5.56
C ILE A 170 29.47 8.30 6.76
N PRO A 171 28.66 7.39 7.35
CA PRO A 171 29.14 6.55 8.43
C PRO A 171 30.26 5.62 7.98
N MET A 172 30.22 5.12 6.73
CA MET A 172 31.30 4.30 6.19
C MET A 172 32.63 5.07 6.14
N PHE A 173 32.62 6.33 5.70
CA PHE A 173 33.79 7.20 5.69
C PHE A 173 34.30 7.47 7.12
N LEU A 174 33.40 7.74 8.06
CA LEU A 174 33.74 7.96 9.47
C LEU A 174 34.39 6.73 10.10
N ILE A 175 33.85 5.54 9.85
CA ILE A 175 34.42 4.27 10.34
C ILE A 175 35.78 4.01 9.71
N MET A 176 35.96 4.28 8.42
CA MET A 176 37.26 4.13 7.76
C MET A 176 38.32 5.09 8.29
N HIS A 177 37.95 6.33 8.63
CA HIS A 177 38.87 7.32 9.16
C HIS A 177 39.19 7.08 10.65
N GLY A 178 38.19 6.72 11.46
CA GLY A 178 38.34 6.44 12.90
C GLY A 178 38.77 5.01 13.26
N GLY A 179 38.74 4.09 12.29
CA GLY A 179 38.94 2.66 12.49
C GLY A 179 40.28 2.27 13.08
N GLN A 180 41.36 3.02 12.76
CA GLN A 180 42.69 2.76 13.30
C GLN A 180 42.78 2.98 14.82
N ASN A 181 42.02 3.95 15.35
CA ASN A 181 42.01 4.24 16.78
C ASN A 181 41.05 3.30 17.54
N ALA A 182 39.92 2.95 16.92
CA ALA A 182 38.94 2.00 17.46
C ALA A 182 39.50 0.57 17.54
N LEU A 183 40.19 0.09 16.50
CA LEU A 183 40.79 -1.24 16.47
C LEU A 183 41.96 -1.39 17.46
N ARG A 184 42.73 -0.33 17.70
CA ARG A 184 43.77 -0.31 18.74
C ARG A 184 43.20 -0.35 20.15
N ARG A 185 41.99 0.19 20.38
CA ARG A 185 41.32 0.18 21.70
C ARG A 185 40.63 -1.13 22.04
N ILE A 186 40.28 -1.96 21.05
CA ILE A 186 39.52 -3.21 21.27
C ILE A 186 40.26 -4.41 20.63
N PRO A 187 41.35 -4.89 21.25
CA PRO A 187 42.18 -5.97 20.71
C PRO A 187 41.44 -7.32 20.58
N TRP A 188 40.39 -7.55 21.38
CA TRP A 188 39.53 -8.75 21.27
C TRP A 188 38.82 -8.87 19.92
N LEU A 189 38.51 -7.74 19.28
CA LEU A 189 37.83 -7.74 17.98
C LEU A 189 38.71 -8.38 16.90
N LEU A 190 40.02 -8.08 16.92
CA LEU A 190 41.00 -8.62 15.98
C LEU A 190 41.32 -10.10 16.24
N SER A 191 41.36 -10.53 17.51
CA SER A 191 41.63 -11.94 17.86
C SER A 191 40.46 -12.88 17.53
N ASN A 192 39.24 -12.35 17.47
CA ASN A 192 38.01 -13.15 17.30
C ASN A 192 37.36 -12.98 15.92
N LEU A 193 38.02 -12.31 14.96
CA LEU A 193 37.48 -12.03 13.62
C LEU A 193 36.88 -13.27 12.94
N GLY A 194 37.58 -14.41 12.98
CA GLY A 194 37.10 -15.65 12.37
C GLY A 194 35.83 -16.21 13.03
N ARG A 195 35.64 -16.01 14.35
CA ARG A 195 34.40 -16.40 15.04
C ARG A 195 33.26 -15.45 14.72
N ILE A 196 33.55 -14.14 14.65
CA ILE A 196 32.59 -13.09 14.34
C ILE A 196 32.06 -13.25 12.91
N GLN A 197 32.95 -13.49 11.92
CA GLN A 197 32.56 -13.76 10.53
C GLN A 197 31.66 -14.99 10.41
N LYS A 198 31.97 -16.08 11.13
CA LYS A 198 31.11 -17.28 11.17
C LYS A 198 29.74 -16.98 11.79
N LEU A 199 29.70 -16.24 12.91
CA LEU A 199 28.45 -15.86 13.56
C LEU A 199 27.54 -15.06 12.60
N PHE A 200 28.10 -14.08 11.90
CA PHE A 200 27.33 -13.32 10.92
C PHE A 200 26.96 -14.12 9.66
N GLY A 201 27.81 -15.06 9.22
CA GLY A 201 27.48 -16.00 8.14
C GLY A 201 26.27 -16.87 8.50
N ILE A 202 26.22 -17.38 9.74
CA ILE A 202 25.05 -18.11 10.27
C ILE A 202 23.82 -17.20 10.30
N LEU A 203 23.95 -15.97 10.80
CA LEU A 203 22.86 -15.00 10.84
C LEU A 203 22.31 -14.69 9.44
N MET A 204 23.17 -14.52 8.44
CA MET A 204 22.75 -14.30 7.05
C MET A 204 21.97 -15.48 6.48
N ILE A 205 22.41 -16.71 6.74
CA ILE A 205 21.70 -17.92 6.28
C ILE A 205 20.35 -18.03 6.99
N MET A 206 20.29 -17.80 8.30
CA MET A 206 19.00 -17.81 9.03
C MET A 206 18.04 -16.76 8.47
N THR A 207 18.53 -15.55 8.17
CA THR A 207 17.72 -14.50 7.54
C THR A 207 17.26 -14.92 6.14
N ALA A 208 18.11 -15.51 5.30
CA ALA A 208 17.74 -16.00 3.98
C ALA A 208 16.65 -17.08 4.05
N ILE A 209 16.78 -18.03 4.99
CA ILE A 209 15.77 -19.07 5.26
C ILE A 209 14.47 -18.41 5.76
N GLY A 210 14.56 -17.44 6.66
CA GLY A 210 13.39 -16.69 7.15
C GLY A 210 12.64 -15.97 6.03
N ILE A 211 13.36 -15.33 5.10
CA ILE A 211 12.76 -14.70 3.92
C ILE A 211 12.14 -15.75 3.00
N PHE A 212 12.79 -16.90 2.79
CA PHE A 212 12.25 -17.99 1.97
C PHE A 212 10.89 -18.51 2.50
N PHE A 213 10.72 -18.60 3.83
CA PHE A 213 9.46 -18.99 4.47
C PHE A 213 8.50 -17.82 4.74
N ASN A 214 8.77 -16.63 4.19
CA ASN A 214 7.97 -15.41 4.40
C ASN A 214 7.81 -14.99 5.87
N VAL A 215 8.77 -15.38 6.73
CA VAL A 215 8.80 -15.02 8.16
C VAL A 215 9.01 -13.51 8.33
N ASP A 216 9.77 -12.88 7.43
CA ASP A 216 9.95 -11.43 7.34
C ASP A 216 8.61 -10.70 7.15
N ARG A 217 7.77 -11.17 6.21
CA ARG A 217 6.44 -10.60 5.96
C ARG A 217 5.53 -10.79 7.19
N ARG A 218 5.51 -11.99 7.79
CA ARG A 218 4.74 -12.25 9.02
C ARG A 218 5.19 -11.38 10.19
N PHE A 219 6.50 -11.16 10.33
CA PHE A 219 7.06 -10.30 11.37
C PHE A 219 6.74 -8.82 11.13
N GLN A 220 6.76 -8.37 9.88
CA GLN A 220 6.29 -7.03 9.49
C GLN A 220 4.82 -6.85 9.84
N THR A 221 3.95 -7.81 9.46
CA THR A 221 2.52 -7.79 9.83
C THR A 221 2.34 -7.82 11.35
N TYR A 222 3.11 -8.63 12.08
CA TYR A 222 3.07 -8.68 13.54
C TYR A 222 3.49 -7.34 14.19
N ILE A 223 4.56 -6.70 13.71
CA ILE A 223 4.99 -5.38 14.18
C ILE A 223 3.95 -4.32 13.86
N LEU A 224 3.37 -4.33 12.65
CA LEU A 224 2.32 -3.38 12.27
C LEU A 224 1.07 -3.57 13.13
N ASN A 225 0.71 -4.81 13.47
CA ASN A 225 -0.41 -5.12 14.35
C ASN A 225 -0.13 -4.75 15.83
N THR A 226 1.13 -4.86 16.27
CA THR A 226 1.54 -4.58 17.66
C THR A 226 1.86 -3.10 17.89
N PHE A 227 2.38 -2.43 16.87
CA PHE A 227 2.75 -1.01 16.84
C PHE A 227 2.19 -0.33 15.58
N PRO A 228 0.88 -0.06 15.52
CA PRO A 228 0.21 0.54 14.36
C PRO A 228 0.81 1.90 13.94
N GLN A 229 1.44 2.61 14.88
CA GLN A 229 2.07 3.90 14.63
C GLN A 229 3.41 3.83 13.86
N TYR A 230 4.02 2.65 13.70
CA TYR A 230 5.31 2.51 13.01
C TYR A 230 5.20 2.78 11.50
N GLY A 231 4.04 2.48 10.88
CA GLY A 231 3.74 2.79 9.47
C GLY A 231 3.01 4.13 9.25
N ALA A 232 2.35 4.65 10.29
CA ALA A 232 1.50 5.85 10.22
C ALA A 232 2.26 7.15 9.91
N GLY A 233 3.60 7.16 10.03
CA GLY A 233 4.41 8.33 9.68
C GLY A 233 4.44 8.63 8.18
N LEU A 234 4.32 7.62 7.32
CA LEU A 234 4.39 7.75 5.86
C LEU A 234 3.05 8.17 5.25
N THR A 235 1.93 7.60 5.73
CA THR A 235 0.57 7.95 5.29
C THR A 235 0.11 9.32 5.80
N LYS A 236 0.48 9.73 7.03
CA LYS A 236 0.20 11.09 7.55
C LYS A 236 0.89 12.22 6.78
N LEU A 237 1.93 11.91 6.01
CA LEU A 237 2.65 12.90 5.19
C LEU A 237 2.07 13.01 3.77
N GLU A 238 1.48 11.94 3.23
CA GLU A 238 0.71 11.96 1.98
C GLU A 238 -0.66 12.61 2.16
N ASP A 239 -1.27 12.46 3.33
CA ASP A 239 -2.56 13.07 3.67
C ASP A 239 -2.49 14.56 4.06
N ASN A 240 -1.29 15.15 4.06
CA ASN A 240 -1.14 16.57 4.34
C ASN A 240 -1.62 17.41 3.13
N GLU A 241 -2.61 18.27 3.36
CA GLU A 241 -3.25 19.15 2.37
C GLU A 241 -2.25 19.94 1.50
N LEU A 242 -1.11 20.36 2.09
CA LEU A 242 -0.03 21.04 1.35
C LEU A 242 0.73 20.12 0.40
N VAL A 243 0.92 18.85 0.78
CA VAL A 243 1.58 17.85 -0.06
C VAL A 243 0.64 17.41 -1.18
N ARG A 244 -0.66 17.25 -0.89
CA ARG A 244 -1.72 17.00 -1.88
C ARG A 244 -1.79 18.11 -2.94
N ASN A 245 -1.86 19.37 -2.52
CA ASN A 245 -1.91 20.53 -3.44
C ASN A 245 -0.64 20.69 -4.30
N ILE A 246 0.54 20.36 -3.76
CA ILE A 246 1.80 20.42 -4.51
C ILE A 246 1.92 19.25 -5.50
N LEU A 247 1.40 18.07 -5.16
CA LEU A 247 1.34 16.91 -6.05
C LEU A 247 0.37 17.15 -7.20
N ASP A 248 -0.80 17.74 -6.95
CA ASP A 248 -1.79 18.07 -7.98
C ASP A 248 -1.24 19.16 -8.93
N LYS A 249 -0.57 20.20 -8.39
CA LYS A 249 0.06 21.25 -9.19
C LYS A 249 1.27 20.77 -10.01
N LYS A 250 1.96 19.70 -9.60
CA LYS A 250 3.05 19.08 -10.39
C LYS A 250 2.56 18.03 -11.38
N SER A 251 1.38 17.43 -11.15
CA SER A 251 0.78 16.41 -12.02
C SER A 251 0.03 16.99 -13.22
N GLY A 252 -0.16 18.32 -13.27
CA GLY A 252 -0.72 19.02 -14.44
C GLY A 252 -2.21 18.81 -14.67
N ASN A 253 -2.97 18.41 -13.65
CA ASN A 253 -4.42 18.25 -13.75
C ASN A 253 -5.10 19.21 -12.76
N GLU A 254 -5.65 20.31 -13.27
CA GLU A 254 -6.77 20.98 -12.60
C GLU A 254 -7.98 20.04 -12.72
N VAL A 255 -8.44 19.50 -11.60
CA VAL A 255 -9.82 19.00 -11.49
C VAL A 255 -10.39 19.71 -10.27
N GLU A 256 -11.08 20.81 -10.52
CA GLU A 256 -11.97 21.42 -9.55
C GLU A 256 -13.09 20.42 -9.23
N SER A 257 -13.41 20.32 -7.95
CA SER A 257 -14.20 19.25 -7.35
C SER A 257 -15.71 19.41 -7.51
N ASP A 258 -16.20 20.10 -8.55
CA ASP A 258 -17.62 20.51 -8.59
C ASP A 258 -18.38 20.29 -9.90
N ASP A 259 -17.83 19.57 -10.89
CA ASP A 259 -18.61 19.19 -12.09
C ASP A 259 -18.49 17.69 -12.40
N ALA A 260 -19.47 16.93 -11.90
CA ALA A 260 -19.87 15.66 -12.50
C ALA A 260 -20.50 15.95 -13.88
N ALA A 261 -19.67 16.22 -14.88
CA ALA A 261 -20.12 16.48 -16.25
C ALA A 261 -19.20 15.79 -17.29
N LYS A 262 -19.71 14.66 -17.79
CA LYS A 262 -19.58 14.17 -19.17
C LYS A 262 -18.20 14.27 -19.82
N PHE A 263 -17.44 13.18 -19.75
CA PHE A 263 -16.56 12.86 -20.86
C PHE A 263 -17.44 12.46 -22.06
N GLU A 264 -17.66 13.37 -23.01
CA GLU A 264 -18.20 13.00 -24.31
C GLU A 264 -17.24 12.00 -24.97
N LEU A 265 -17.80 10.86 -25.40
CA LEU A 265 -17.15 9.91 -26.30
C LEU A 265 -16.89 10.62 -27.64
N ASP A 266 -15.73 11.28 -27.78
CA ASP A 266 -15.18 11.63 -29.09
C ASP A 266 -14.40 10.41 -29.62
N PRO A 267 -14.89 9.73 -30.67
CA PRO A 267 -14.23 8.55 -31.23
C PRO A 267 -12.88 8.85 -31.90
N LYS A 268 -12.49 10.12 -32.05
CA LYS A 268 -11.29 10.53 -32.80
C LYS A 268 -10.24 11.29 -32.01
N ALA A 269 -10.51 11.65 -30.76
CA ALA A 269 -9.56 12.39 -29.94
C ALA A 269 -9.50 11.82 -28.54
N LEU A 270 -8.56 10.90 -28.28
CA LEU A 270 -7.83 10.80 -27.01
C LEU A 270 -6.74 9.71 -27.14
N LYS A 271 -5.51 10.06 -26.75
CA LYS A 271 -4.44 9.07 -26.53
C LYS A 271 -4.83 8.24 -25.32
N TYR A 272 -5.57 7.16 -25.52
CA TYR A 272 -5.94 6.24 -24.45
C TYR A 272 -4.68 5.69 -23.79
N ALA A 273 -4.60 5.81 -22.46
CA ALA A 273 -3.49 5.22 -21.71
C ALA A 273 -3.65 3.70 -21.71
N LYS A 274 -2.54 2.98 -21.90
CA LYS A 274 -2.52 1.54 -21.70
C LYS A 274 -2.86 1.24 -20.24
N ALA A 275 -3.78 0.32 -20.01
CA ALA A 275 -4.18 -0.06 -18.66
C ALA A 275 -2.97 -0.58 -17.86
N PRO A 276 -2.71 -0.05 -16.65
CA PRO A 276 -1.69 -0.58 -15.75
C PRO A 276 -1.98 -2.04 -15.39
N GLU A 277 -0.95 -2.85 -15.19
CA GLU A 277 -1.14 -4.25 -14.80
C GLU A 277 -1.79 -4.39 -13.42
N ILE A 278 -2.51 -5.49 -13.20
CA ILE A 278 -3.06 -5.86 -11.90
C ILE A 278 -1.92 -6.39 -11.04
N ILE A 279 -1.61 -5.66 -9.97
CA ILE A 279 -0.53 -6.00 -9.04
C ILE A 279 -1.21 -6.56 -7.78
N PRO A 280 -1.30 -7.89 -7.62
CA PRO A 280 -2.03 -8.47 -6.50
C PRO A 280 -1.36 -8.09 -5.18
N GLY A 281 -2.18 -7.61 -4.24
CA GLY A 281 -1.80 -7.34 -2.85
C GLY A 281 -2.28 -8.42 -1.88
N GLY A 282 -2.88 -9.50 -2.38
CA GLY A 282 -3.51 -10.53 -1.57
C GLY A 282 -4.04 -11.70 -2.40
N PHE A 283 -5.04 -12.39 -1.86
CA PHE A 283 -5.62 -13.59 -2.46
C PHE A 283 -6.50 -13.27 -3.68
N TRP A 284 -6.59 -14.23 -4.61
CA TRP A 284 -7.53 -14.20 -5.75
C TRP A 284 -8.71 -15.12 -5.47
N PHE A 285 -9.91 -14.61 -5.64
CA PHE A 285 -11.17 -15.33 -5.51
C PHE A 285 -11.80 -15.55 -6.88
N ASN A 286 -12.54 -16.65 -7.02
CA ASN A 286 -13.26 -17.06 -8.24
C ASN A 286 -12.39 -17.31 -9.49
N SER A 287 -11.06 -17.13 -9.41
CA SER A 287 -10.12 -17.48 -10.48
C SER A 287 -8.70 -17.68 -9.94
N GLU A 288 -7.85 -18.31 -10.75
CA GLU A 288 -6.41 -18.14 -10.63
C GLU A 288 -6.01 -16.68 -10.96
N PRO A 289 -4.80 -16.22 -10.57
CA PRO A 289 -4.32 -14.88 -10.90
C PRO A 289 -4.37 -14.58 -12.40
N LEU A 290 -4.97 -13.44 -12.76
CA LEU A 290 -5.09 -12.99 -14.15
C LEU A 290 -4.18 -11.79 -14.41
N THR A 291 -3.64 -11.72 -15.61
CA THR A 291 -2.93 -10.53 -16.14
C THR A 291 -3.71 -9.86 -17.25
N LEU A 292 -3.57 -8.55 -17.42
CA LEU A 292 -4.17 -7.83 -18.55
C LEU A 292 -3.62 -8.28 -19.91
N GLN A 293 -2.44 -8.91 -19.92
CA GLN A 293 -1.89 -9.52 -21.13
C GLN A 293 -2.67 -10.78 -21.53
N GLU A 294 -3.02 -11.65 -20.57
CA GLU A 294 -3.84 -12.84 -20.82
C GLU A 294 -5.28 -12.49 -21.20
N LEU A 295 -5.76 -11.33 -20.75
CA LEU A 295 -7.10 -10.82 -21.08
C LEU A 295 -7.17 -10.09 -22.43
N ARG A 296 -6.07 -10.01 -23.20
CA ARG A 296 -6.09 -9.46 -24.56
C ARG A 296 -7.12 -10.19 -25.44
N GLY A 297 -7.81 -9.44 -26.29
CA GLY A 297 -8.92 -9.96 -27.09
C GLY A 297 -10.29 -9.85 -26.40
N LYS A 298 -10.32 -9.58 -25.08
CA LYS A 298 -11.54 -9.41 -24.29
C LYS A 298 -11.75 -7.96 -23.88
N VAL A 299 -13.00 -7.59 -23.61
CA VAL A 299 -13.33 -6.33 -22.95
C VAL A 299 -13.18 -6.54 -21.45
N VAL A 300 -12.45 -5.67 -20.76
CA VAL A 300 -12.17 -5.82 -19.33
C VAL A 300 -12.71 -4.63 -18.55
N ILE A 301 -13.39 -4.89 -17.44
CA ILE A 301 -13.73 -3.87 -16.44
C ILE A 301 -12.90 -4.12 -15.20
N ILE A 302 -12.13 -3.13 -14.77
CA ILE A 302 -11.51 -3.10 -13.44
C ILE A 302 -12.45 -2.33 -12.52
N ASP A 303 -13.01 -3.02 -11.53
CA ASP A 303 -13.95 -2.46 -10.55
C ASP A 303 -13.30 -2.39 -9.17
N PHE A 304 -12.94 -1.18 -8.73
CA PHE A 304 -12.45 -0.94 -7.39
C PHE A 304 -13.61 -0.87 -6.41
N TRP A 305 -13.57 -1.72 -5.40
CA TRP A 305 -14.64 -1.84 -4.41
C TRP A 305 -14.09 -2.24 -3.03
N THR A 306 -14.92 -2.06 -2.00
CA THR A 306 -14.72 -2.65 -0.67
C THR A 306 -16.07 -3.08 -0.13
N TYR A 307 -16.11 -4.15 0.67
CA TYR A 307 -17.39 -4.80 1.00
C TYR A 307 -18.25 -4.02 2.01
N SER A 308 -17.66 -3.20 2.90
CA SER A 308 -18.45 -2.41 3.85
C SER A 308 -18.93 -1.06 3.29
N CYS A 309 -18.55 -0.73 2.04
CA CYS A 309 -18.99 0.51 1.38
C CYS A 309 -20.38 0.34 0.76
N ILE A 310 -21.37 1.12 1.22
CA ILE A 310 -22.73 1.07 0.67
C ILE A 310 -22.78 1.48 -0.81
N ASN A 311 -22.00 2.48 -1.20
CA ASN A 311 -21.95 2.94 -2.59
C ASN A 311 -21.44 1.81 -3.50
N CYS A 312 -20.47 1.01 -3.04
CA CYS A 312 -20.04 -0.19 -3.75
C CYS A 312 -21.17 -1.22 -3.83
N GLN A 313 -21.79 -1.56 -2.69
CA GLN A 313 -22.87 -2.56 -2.62
C GLN A 313 -24.02 -2.24 -3.60
N ARG A 314 -24.41 -0.97 -3.73
CA ARG A 314 -25.46 -0.54 -4.68
C ARG A 314 -25.07 -0.69 -6.15
N THR A 315 -23.78 -0.74 -6.48
CA THR A 315 -23.33 -1.04 -7.87
C THR A 315 -23.32 -2.53 -8.20
N LEU A 316 -23.29 -3.42 -7.20
CA LEU A 316 -23.13 -4.87 -7.41
C LEU A 316 -24.27 -5.49 -8.24
N PRO A 317 -25.55 -5.13 -8.08
CA PRO A 317 -26.62 -5.66 -8.94
C PRO A 317 -26.37 -5.42 -10.43
N TYR A 318 -25.89 -4.23 -10.81
CA TYR A 318 -25.57 -3.89 -12.20
C TYR A 318 -24.35 -4.67 -12.71
N LEU A 319 -23.30 -4.79 -11.89
CA LEU A 319 -22.11 -5.57 -12.25
C LEU A 319 -22.43 -7.05 -12.45
N ARG A 320 -23.27 -7.64 -11.60
CA ARG A 320 -23.74 -9.03 -11.75
C ARG A 320 -24.53 -9.22 -13.04
N ASP A 321 -25.47 -8.31 -13.32
CA ASP A 321 -26.28 -8.35 -14.52
C ASP A 321 -25.42 -8.21 -15.79
N TRP A 322 -24.49 -7.25 -15.84
CA TRP A 322 -23.57 -7.09 -16.96
C TRP A 322 -22.66 -8.30 -17.14
N TYR A 323 -22.12 -8.86 -16.04
CA TYR A 323 -21.29 -10.06 -16.12
C TYR A 323 -22.08 -11.23 -16.70
N GLU A 324 -23.30 -11.47 -16.23
CA GLU A 324 -24.13 -12.57 -16.71
C GLU A 324 -24.50 -12.39 -18.20
N LYS A 325 -24.89 -11.18 -18.60
CA LYS A 325 -25.27 -10.87 -19.99
C LYS A 325 -24.12 -10.99 -20.98
N TYR A 326 -22.91 -10.61 -20.59
CA TYR A 326 -21.82 -10.35 -21.53
C TYR A 326 -20.58 -11.25 -21.35
N LYS A 327 -20.47 -12.05 -20.28
CA LYS A 327 -19.29 -12.93 -20.06
C LYS A 327 -19.01 -13.86 -21.25
N ASP A 328 -20.05 -14.45 -21.82
CA ASP A 328 -19.93 -15.38 -22.96
C ASP A 328 -19.68 -14.64 -24.30
N LYS A 329 -19.84 -13.31 -24.30
CA LYS A 329 -19.61 -12.43 -25.45
C LYS A 329 -18.23 -11.77 -25.41
N GLY A 330 -17.42 -12.07 -24.40
CA GLY A 330 -16.04 -11.56 -24.27
C GLY A 330 -15.85 -10.48 -23.20
N LEU A 331 -16.82 -10.24 -22.32
CA LEU A 331 -16.62 -9.38 -21.14
C LEU A 331 -15.92 -10.15 -20.02
N VAL A 332 -14.96 -9.50 -19.35
CA VAL A 332 -14.40 -9.93 -18.06
C VAL A 332 -14.47 -8.78 -17.09
N ILE A 333 -15.04 -9.01 -15.92
CA ILE A 333 -14.98 -8.08 -14.79
C ILE A 333 -13.94 -8.60 -13.82
N VAL A 334 -13.01 -7.75 -13.40
CA VAL A 334 -12.09 -8.03 -12.30
C VAL A 334 -12.39 -7.05 -11.16
N GLY A 335 -12.96 -7.58 -10.08
CA GLY A 335 -13.18 -6.80 -8.87
C GLY A 335 -11.88 -6.64 -8.08
N VAL A 336 -11.34 -5.44 -8.02
CA VAL A 336 -10.17 -5.11 -7.18
C VAL A 336 -10.69 -4.68 -5.82
N HIS A 337 -10.59 -5.58 -4.84
CA HIS A 337 -10.97 -5.31 -3.47
C HIS A 337 -9.83 -4.56 -2.76
N SER A 338 -9.92 -3.22 -2.74
CA SER A 338 -8.99 -2.35 -2.02
C SER A 338 -9.62 -1.97 -0.67
N PRO A 339 -9.08 -2.43 0.47
CA PRO A 339 -9.73 -2.29 1.78
C PRO A 339 -9.68 -0.84 2.27
N GLU A 340 -10.81 -0.30 2.76
CA GLU A 340 -10.89 0.98 3.44
C GLU A 340 -10.48 0.86 4.92
N PHE A 341 -10.80 -0.27 5.56
CA PHE A 341 -10.49 -0.53 6.96
C PHE A 341 -9.64 -1.79 7.14
N GLU A 342 -8.89 -1.88 8.26
CA GLU A 342 -8.01 -3.04 8.52
C GLU A 342 -8.75 -4.38 8.54
N PHE A 343 -9.98 -4.43 9.06
CA PHE A 343 -10.77 -5.67 9.09
C PHE A 343 -11.20 -6.14 7.69
N GLU A 344 -11.10 -5.29 6.67
CA GLU A 344 -11.41 -5.64 5.28
C GLU A 344 -10.25 -6.35 4.56
N LYS A 345 -9.04 -6.36 5.14
CA LYS A 345 -7.91 -7.16 4.64
C LYS A 345 -8.07 -8.67 4.88
N SER A 346 -8.98 -9.05 5.78
CA SER A 346 -9.23 -10.45 6.13
C SER A 346 -9.79 -11.22 4.93
N GLU A 347 -9.01 -12.17 4.40
CA GLU A 347 -9.44 -13.08 3.34
C GLU A 347 -10.79 -13.76 3.64
N LYS A 348 -11.00 -14.15 4.91
CA LYS A 348 -12.25 -14.78 5.35
C LYS A 348 -13.44 -13.82 5.25
N ASN A 349 -13.27 -12.56 5.62
CA ASN A 349 -14.35 -11.58 5.57
C ASN A 349 -14.69 -11.24 4.12
N VAL A 350 -13.68 -11.06 3.27
CA VAL A 350 -13.88 -10.85 1.83
C VAL A 350 -14.56 -12.05 1.18
N ALA A 351 -14.12 -13.28 1.47
CA ALA A 351 -14.77 -14.50 0.95
C ALA A 351 -16.24 -14.61 1.36
N GLN A 352 -16.57 -14.25 2.60
CA GLN A 352 -17.95 -14.24 3.09
C GLN A 352 -18.78 -13.18 2.35
N ALA A 353 -18.26 -11.97 2.19
CA ALA A 353 -18.93 -10.91 1.45
C ALA A 353 -19.16 -11.26 -0.03
N ILE A 354 -18.17 -11.88 -0.70
CA ILE A 354 -18.31 -12.38 -2.08
C ILE A 354 -19.48 -13.36 -2.17
N LYS A 355 -19.63 -14.24 -1.19
CA LYS A 355 -20.74 -15.19 -1.12
C LYS A 355 -22.07 -14.48 -0.84
N ASP A 356 -22.11 -13.58 0.14
CA ASP A 356 -23.32 -12.87 0.57
C ASP A 356 -23.88 -11.96 -0.55
N PHE A 357 -23.00 -11.38 -1.36
CA PHE A 357 -23.38 -10.56 -2.52
C PHE A 357 -23.48 -11.36 -3.83
N GLU A 358 -23.27 -12.68 -3.80
CA GLU A 358 -23.34 -13.59 -4.95
C GLU A 358 -22.44 -13.13 -6.12
N LEU A 359 -21.21 -12.72 -5.83
CA LEU A 359 -20.26 -12.28 -6.85
C LEU A 359 -19.52 -13.48 -7.45
N THR A 360 -19.66 -13.67 -8.76
CA THR A 360 -19.11 -14.83 -9.48
C THR A 360 -17.91 -14.49 -10.37
N TYR A 361 -17.68 -13.21 -10.66
CA TYR A 361 -16.55 -12.76 -11.46
C TYR A 361 -15.22 -12.81 -10.66
N PRO A 362 -14.06 -12.84 -11.35
CA PRO A 362 -12.73 -12.78 -10.72
C PRO A 362 -12.59 -11.58 -9.76
N ILE A 363 -12.06 -11.83 -8.56
CA ILE A 363 -11.82 -10.79 -7.56
C ILE A 363 -10.42 -10.94 -7.00
N VAL A 364 -9.69 -9.83 -6.86
CA VAL A 364 -8.34 -9.80 -6.29
C VAL A 364 -8.31 -8.85 -5.09
N GLN A 365 -7.64 -9.27 -4.01
CA GLN A 365 -7.33 -8.36 -2.91
C GLN A 365 -6.14 -7.47 -3.25
N ASP A 366 -6.30 -6.18 -2.97
CA ASP A 366 -5.29 -5.15 -3.11
C ASP A 366 -4.92 -4.57 -1.74
N ASN A 367 -4.54 -5.43 -0.79
CA ASN A 367 -4.29 -5.05 0.60
C ASN A 367 -3.14 -4.04 0.78
N ASP A 368 -2.23 -3.95 -0.20
CA ASP A 368 -1.09 -3.03 -0.24
C ASP A 368 -1.34 -1.79 -1.11
N PHE A 369 -2.57 -1.65 -1.65
CA PHE A 369 -2.99 -0.60 -2.59
C PHE A 369 -2.11 -0.51 -3.85
N ALA A 370 -1.45 -1.59 -4.24
CA ALA A 370 -0.51 -1.59 -5.36
C ALA A 370 -1.25 -1.36 -6.69
N THR A 371 -2.36 -2.05 -6.89
CA THR A 371 -3.21 -1.86 -8.08
C THR A 371 -3.91 -0.50 -8.02
N TRP A 372 -4.46 -0.12 -6.86
CA TRP A 372 -5.05 1.20 -6.61
C TRP A 372 -4.12 2.35 -7.02
N LYS A 373 -2.86 2.31 -6.54
CA LYS A 373 -1.83 3.31 -6.88
C LYS A 373 -1.43 3.26 -8.35
N ALA A 374 -1.33 2.07 -8.95
CA ALA A 374 -1.00 1.92 -10.37
C ALA A 374 -2.05 2.58 -11.27
N TYR A 375 -3.33 2.45 -10.92
CA TYR A 375 -4.46 3.10 -11.60
C TYR A 375 -4.67 4.56 -11.21
N ARG A 376 -3.90 5.06 -10.22
CA ARG A 376 -4.06 6.39 -9.63
C ARG A 376 -5.51 6.64 -9.15
N ASN A 377 -6.16 5.59 -8.66
CA ASN A 377 -7.53 5.67 -8.18
C ASN A 377 -7.60 6.50 -6.88
N ARG A 378 -8.76 7.11 -6.62
CA ARG A 378 -9.03 7.92 -5.42
C ARG A 378 -10.40 7.63 -4.79
N TYR A 379 -11.23 6.77 -5.38
CA TYR A 379 -12.63 6.63 -5.01
C TYR A 379 -13.07 5.17 -4.90
N TRP A 380 -14.06 4.95 -4.04
CA TRP A 380 -14.89 3.74 -4.00
C TRP A 380 -16.36 4.12 -4.29
N PRO A 381 -17.05 3.44 -5.21
CA PRO A 381 -16.51 2.57 -6.25
C PRO A 381 -15.81 3.36 -7.37
N ALA A 382 -14.97 2.68 -8.15
CA ALA A 382 -14.39 3.25 -9.38
C ALA A 382 -14.26 2.16 -10.45
N LYS A 383 -14.62 2.49 -11.69
CA LYS A 383 -14.65 1.53 -12.81
C LYS A 383 -13.79 2.03 -13.96
N TYR A 384 -12.95 1.16 -14.50
CA TYR A 384 -12.12 1.43 -15.68
C TYR A 384 -12.47 0.41 -16.76
N PHE A 385 -12.90 0.89 -17.93
CA PHE A 385 -13.35 0.07 -19.05
C PHE A 385 -12.23 -0.01 -20.09
N ILE A 386 -11.82 -1.22 -20.41
CA ILE A 386 -10.61 -1.52 -21.17
C ILE A 386 -11.01 -2.30 -22.43
N ASP A 387 -10.50 -1.89 -23.59
CA ASP A 387 -10.73 -2.58 -24.86
C ASP A 387 -9.90 -3.86 -25.03
N LYS A 388 -10.15 -4.60 -26.12
CA LYS A 388 -9.44 -5.84 -26.45
C LYS A 388 -7.93 -5.66 -26.65
N GLU A 389 -7.50 -4.45 -27.02
CA GLU A 389 -6.09 -4.08 -27.16
C GLU A 389 -5.46 -3.62 -25.84
N GLY A 390 -6.24 -3.53 -24.76
CA GLY A 390 -5.85 -3.19 -23.40
C GLY A 390 -5.62 -1.72 -23.12
N TYR A 391 -6.31 -0.85 -23.84
CA TYR A 391 -6.35 0.58 -23.57
C TYR A 391 -7.59 0.95 -22.76
N ILE A 392 -7.44 1.87 -21.82
CA ILE A 392 -8.57 2.40 -21.05
C ILE A 392 -9.36 3.33 -21.96
N ARG A 393 -10.64 3.00 -22.20
CA ARG A 393 -11.54 3.72 -23.11
C ARG A 393 -12.55 4.60 -22.38
N TYR A 394 -12.87 4.25 -21.14
CA TYR A 394 -13.78 5.01 -20.29
C TYR A 394 -13.46 4.77 -18.82
N THR A 395 -13.75 5.75 -17.97
CA THR A 395 -13.61 5.66 -16.52
C THR A 395 -14.81 6.29 -15.84
N HIS A 396 -15.33 5.65 -14.81
CA HIS A 396 -16.41 6.17 -13.98
C HIS A 396 -16.01 6.13 -12.51
N PHE A 397 -16.10 7.28 -11.82
CA PHE A 397 -15.82 7.40 -10.40
C PHE A 397 -17.10 7.66 -9.62
N GLY A 398 -17.27 6.94 -8.52
CA GLY A 398 -18.47 7.00 -7.71
C GLY A 398 -19.60 6.12 -8.25
N GLU A 399 -20.79 6.42 -7.77
CA GLU A 399 -22.02 5.67 -8.05
C GLU A 399 -22.85 6.35 -9.13
N GLY A 400 -23.46 5.56 -10.02
CA GLY A 400 -24.35 6.04 -11.07
C GLY A 400 -23.85 5.69 -12.48
N ALA A 401 -24.34 6.46 -13.47
CA ALA A 401 -24.02 6.32 -14.90
C ALA A 401 -24.09 4.88 -15.44
N TYR A 402 -25.02 4.07 -14.93
CA TYR A 402 -25.13 2.65 -15.29
C TYR A 402 -25.49 2.45 -16.76
N ASP A 403 -26.43 3.23 -17.29
CA ASP A 403 -26.81 3.16 -18.71
C ASP A 403 -25.65 3.55 -19.63
N GLU A 404 -24.93 4.61 -19.28
CA GLU A 404 -23.74 5.05 -20.01
C GLU A 404 -22.63 3.99 -19.96
N SER A 405 -22.39 3.41 -18.79
CA SER A 405 -21.43 2.33 -18.57
C SER A 405 -21.78 1.08 -19.38
N GLU A 406 -23.04 0.64 -19.38
CA GLU A 406 -23.48 -0.51 -20.17
C GLU A 406 -23.36 -0.25 -21.66
N LYS A 407 -23.67 0.97 -22.11
CA LYS A 407 -23.47 1.37 -23.51
C LYS A 407 -22.01 1.27 -23.93
N VAL A 408 -21.07 1.71 -23.08
CA VAL A 408 -19.63 1.55 -23.33
C VAL A 408 -19.27 0.07 -23.43
N ILE A 409 -19.77 -0.78 -22.53
CA ILE A 409 -19.55 -2.24 -22.62
C ILE A 409 -20.00 -2.78 -23.98
N GLN A 410 -21.21 -2.44 -24.40
CA GLN A 410 -21.79 -2.90 -25.66
C GLN A 410 -20.98 -2.43 -26.88
N GLU A 411 -20.52 -1.16 -26.87
CA GLU A 411 -19.67 -0.60 -27.92
C GLU A 411 -18.31 -1.33 -27.99
N LEU A 412 -17.63 -1.51 -26.85
CA LEU A 412 -16.35 -2.20 -26.80
C LEU A 412 -16.46 -3.68 -27.21
N LEU A 413 -17.55 -4.35 -26.86
CA LEU A 413 -17.78 -5.74 -27.27
C LEU A 413 -17.99 -5.85 -28.79
N LYS A 414 -18.72 -4.89 -29.40
CA LYS A 414 -18.88 -4.82 -30.86
C LYS A 414 -17.56 -4.54 -31.56
N GLU A 415 -16.77 -3.58 -31.05
CA GLU A 415 -15.41 -3.34 -31.54
C GLU A 415 -14.53 -4.60 -31.40
N ALA A 416 -14.76 -5.41 -30.37
CA ALA A 416 -14.06 -6.67 -30.16
C ALA A 416 -14.50 -7.81 -31.10
N GLY A 417 -15.55 -7.62 -31.88
CA GLY A 417 -16.07 -8.60 -32.84
C GLY A 417 -17.15 -9.53 -32.27
N ALA A 418 -17.74 -9.18 -31.12
CA ALA A 418 -18.87 -9.92 -30.58
C ALA A 418 -20.11 -9.74 -31.48
N ASN A 419 -20.67 -10.84 -31.93
CA ASN A 419 -21.96 -10.87 -32.63
C ASN A 419 -23.09 -10.92 -31.59
N ASP A 420 -24.27 -10.39 -31.94
CA ASP A 420 -25.49 -10.47 -31.09
C ASP A 420 -25.41 -9.73 -29.74
N VAL A 421 -24.72 -8.58 -29.69
CA VAL A 421 -24.78 -7.66 -28.54
C VAL A 421 -26.02 -6.76 -28.70
N SER A 422 -27.07 -7.02 -27.91
CA SER A 422 -28.25 -6.15 -27.84
C SER A 422 -27.85 -4.73 -27.44
N LEU A 423 -28.53 -3.73 -28.00
CA LEU A 423 -28.38 -2.32 -27.62
C LEU A 423 -29.44 -1.87 -26.60
N ASP A 424 -30.38 -2.75 -26.27
CA ASP A 424 -31.41 -2.44 -25.30
C ASP A 424 -30.81 -2.42 -23.90
N ILE A 425 -30.90 -1.28 -23.24
CA ILE A 425 -30.45 -1.06 -21.87
C ILE A 425 -31.69 -1.02 -20.99
N ASN A 426 -31.73 -1.90 -19.98
CA ASN A 426 -32.83 -1.99 -19.04
C ASN A 426 -32.28 -2.14 -17.62
N ASN A 427 -31.47 -1.16 -17.21
CA ASN A 427 -30.97 -1.09 -15.85
C ASN A 427 -32.08 -0.63 -14.89
N PRO A 428 -32.05 -1.08 -13.62
CA PRO A 428 -32.88 -0.51 -12.57
C PRO A 428 -32.73 1.02 -12.49
N ALA A 429 -33.82 1.72 -12.16
CA ALA A 429 -33.76 3.17 -11.97
C ALA A 429 -32.92 3.51 -10.73
N TYR A 430 -31.82 4.23 -10.95
CA TYR A 430 -30.98 4.74 -9.86
C TYR A 430 -31.59 6.00 -9.23
N GLN A 431 -31.82 5.97 -7.92
CA GLN A 431 -32.25 7.14 -7.15
C GLN A 431 -31.50 7.18 -5.82
N LEU A 432 -30.60 8.15 -5.66
CA LEU A 432 -29.99 8.46 -4.38
C LEU A 432 -30.88 9.43 -3.60
N GLN A 433 -31.28 9.05 -2.39
CA GLN A 433 -32.18 9.84 -1.55
C GLN A 433 -31.47 10.31 -0.27
N ALA A 434 -30.20 10.71 -0.41
CA ALA A 434 -29.36 11.22 0.66
C ALA A 434 -28.71 12.56 0.30
N ARG A 435 -28.62 13.46 1.30
CA ARG A 435 -27.85 14.72 1.24
C ARG A 435 -26.71 14.78 2.24
N THR A 436 -26.77 13.97 3.30
CA THR A 436 -25.66 13.89 4.26
C THR A 436 -24.49 13.15 3.61
N PRO A 437 -23.26 13.73 3.64
CA PRO A 437 -22.07 13.05 3.15
C PRO A 437 -21.68 11.92 4.09
N GLU A 438 -20.75 11.05 3.67
CA GLU A 438 -20.17 10.05 4.55
C GLU A 438 -19.48 10.71 5.77
N LEU A 439 -19.70 10.15 6.97
CA LEU A 439 -19.20 10.72 8.22
C LEU A 439 -18.30 9.72 8.95
N TYR A 440 -17.00 9.99 8.98
CA TYR A 440 -16.02 9.18 9.69
C TYR A 440 -15.97 9.50 11.19
N LEU A 441 -15.86 8.44 12.00
CA LEU A 441 -15.90 8.51 13.46
C LEU A 441 -14.50 8.46 14.09
N GLY A 442 -13.51 7.89 13.41
CA GLY A 442 -12.10 7.91 13.84
C GLY A 442 -11.42 9.27 13.62
N TYR A 443 -10.50 9.65 14.50
CA TYR A 443 -9.86 10.96 14.47
C TYR A 443 -9.00 11.23 13.22
N GLY A 444 -8.67 10.20 12.44
CA GLY A 444 -7.86 10.30 11.24
C GLY A 444 -8.56 11.03 10.09
N ARG A 445 -9.88 10.89 9.99
CA ARG A 445 -10.72 11.49 8.92
C ARG A 445 -11.94 12.22 9.46
N ILE A 446 -11.95 12.55 10.74
CA ILE A 446 -13.10 13.20 11.39
C ILE A 446 -13.20 14.67 10.95
N GLU A 447 -14.33 15.04 10.36
CA GLU A 447 -14.58 16.43 9.91
C GLU A 447 -15.82 17.06 10.56
N HIS A 448 -16.87 16.26 10.76
CA HIS A 448 -18.20 16.74 11.16
C HIS A 448 -18.54 16.55 12.64
N LEU A 449 -17.52 16.52 13.52
CA LEU A 449 -17.73 16.41 14.97
C LEU A 449 -18.24 17.72 15.57
N ALA A 450 -19.29 17.62 16.39
CA ALA A 450 -19.90 18.72 17.11
C ALA A 450 -19.70 18.67 18.64
N SER A 451 -19.12 17.60 19.19
CA SER A 451 -18.74 17.58 20.61
C SER A 451 -17.79 18.73 20.92
N PRO A 452 -18.02 19.49 22.01
CA PRO A 452 -17.21 20.66 22.34
C PRO A 452 -15.81 20.31 22.84
N GLU A 453 -15.61 19.10 23.35
CA GLU A 453 -14.33 18.66 23.88
C GLU A 453 -13.34 18.28 22.75
N GLN A 454 -12.06 18.59 22.97
CA GLN A 454 -11.00 18.15 22.06
C GLN A 454 -10.83 16.63 22.16
N ILE A 455 -10.69 15.96 21.00
CA ILE A 455 -10.49 14.51 20.95
C ILE A 455 -9.20 14.09 21.67
N LYS A 456 -9.35 13.24 22.69
CA LYS A 456 -8.24 12.54 23.34
C LYS A 456 -7.82 11.33 22.50
N LYS A 457 -6.86 11.52 21.60
CA LYS A 457 -6.38 10.49 20.66
C LYS A 457 -5.91 9.22 21.39
N ASP A 458 -6.45 8.07 20.97
CA ASP A 458 -6.11 6.72 21.48
C ASP A 458 -6.28 6.55 23.00
N LYS A 459 -7.10 7.40 23.63
CA LYS A 459 -7.34 7.39 25.07
C LYS A 459 -8.82 7.58 25.35
N LEU A 460 -9.24 7.05 26.49
CA LEU A 460 -10.59 7.29 26.99
C LEU A 460 -10.78 8.78 27.30
N GLY A 461 -11.83 9.36 26.72
CA GLY A 461 -12.29 10.72 26.98
C GLY A 461 -13.78 10.73 27.27
N THR A 462 -14.21 11.68 28.08
CA THR A 462 -15.62 11.95 28.34
C THR A 462 -16.05 13.11 27.46
N TYR A 463 -17.14 12.92 26.73
CA TYR A 463 -17.64 13.88 25.74
C TYR A 463 -19.09 14.24 26.04
N SER A 464 -19.52 15.39 25.53
CA SER A 464 -20.90 15.85 25.61
C SER A 464 -21.47 16.20 24.23
N ALA A 465 -22.79 16.11 24.12
CA ALA A 465 -23.51 16.57 22.94
C ALA A 465 -23.94 18.03 23.16
N PRO A 466 -23.69 18.94 22.20
CA PRO A 466 -24.16 20.32 22.30
C PRO A 466 -25.69 20.38 22.23
N ALA A 467 -26.29 21.42 22.79
CA ALA A 467 -27.75 21.64 22.73
C ALA A 467 -28.27 21.79 21.29
N ASN A 468 -27.42 22.27 20.37
CA ASN A 468 -27.72 22.35 18.95
C ASN A 468 -26.58 21.68 18.15
N LEU A 469 -26.89 20.55 17.50
CA LEU A 469 -25.91 19.71 16.82
C LEU A 469 -25.43 20.30 15.48
N GLY A 470 -26.28 21.10 14.81
CA GLY A 470 -26.06 21.52 13.43
C GLY A 470 -26.32 20.39 12.41
N TYR A 471 -26.61 20.77 11.17
CA TYR A 471 -26.88 19.81 10.08
C TYR A 471 -25.63 19.01 9.69
N ASN A 472 -25.81 17.75 9.29
CA ASN A 472 -24.74 16.85 8.85
C ASN A 472 -23.61 16.71 9.87
N LYS A 473 -23.93 16.78 11.15
CA LYS A 473 -22.98 16.71 12.26
C LYS A 473 -23.38 15.65 13.25
N PHE A 474 -22.38 15.11 13.93
CA PHE A 474 -22.57 14.13 14.99
C PHE A 474 -21.81 14.53 16.26
N ALA A 475 -22.25 14.01 17.40
CA ALA A 475 -21.62 14.25 18.68
C ALA A 475 -21.60 12.97 19.53
N TYR A 476 -20.47 12.78 20.20
CA TYR A 476 -20.29 11.78 21.24
C TYR A 476 -20.83 12.31 22.57
N SER A 477 -21.45 11.43 23.35
CA SER A 477 -21.82 11.69 24.73
C SER A 477 -21.48 10.49 25.62
N GLY A 478 -20.92 10.74 26.80
CA GLY A 478 -20.40 9.72 27.70
C GLY A 478 -18.92 9.43 27.45
N ASP A 479 -18.46 8.26 27.90
CA ASP A 479 -17.06 7.87 27.77
C ASP A 479 -16.80 7.14 26.44
N TRP A 480 -15.80 7.63 25.70
CA TRP A 480 -15.42 7.14 24.38
C TRP A 480 -13.91 7.03 24.26
N ASN A 481 -13.45 5.96 23.61
CA ASN A 481 -12.07 5.87 23.12
C ASN A 481 -12.09 6.10 21.61
N VAL A 482 -11.54 7.23 21.16
CA VAL A 482 -11.48 7.59 19.75
C VAL A 482 -10.08 7.29 19.21
N THR A 483 -10.01 6.33 18.30
CA THR A 483 -8.77 5.90 17.63
C THR A 483 -8.66 6.57 16.27
N GLN A 484 -7.60 6.26 15.52
CA GLN A 484 -7.38 6.82 14.19
C GLN A 484 -8.51 6.47 13.21
N GLU A 485 -8.98 5.22 13.21
CA GLU A 485 -9.94 4.71 12.22
C GLU A 485 -11.38 4.62 12.75
N TYR A 486 -11.54 4.31 14.04
CA TYR A 486 -12.85 4.07 14.65
C TYR A 486 -13.01 4.75 16.02
N ALA A 487 -14.25 4.86 16.46
CA ALA A 487 -14.62 5.23 17.82
C ALA A 487 -15.21 4.03 18.58
N ASN A 488 -14.85 3.88 19.85
CA ASN A 488 -15.31 2.80 20.72
C ASN A 488 -16.01 3.39 21.96
N PRO A 489 -17.34 3.20 22.10
CA PRO A 489 -18.10 3.68 23.24
C PRO A 489 -17.88 2.79 24.47
N GLN A 490 -18.03 3.37 25.65
CA GLN A 490 -18.27 2.61 26.88
C GLN A 490 -19.77 2.38 27.09
N LYS A 491 -20.09 1.45 27.99
CA LYS A 491 -21.48 1.13 28.34
C LYS A 491 -22.24 2.38 28.80
N GLY A 492 -23.39 2.64 28.17
CA GLY A 492 -24.25 3.80 28.44
C GLY A 492 -23.86 5.06 27.67
N ALA A 493 -22.78 5.03 26.88
CA ALA A 493 -22.44 6.13 25.98
C ALA A 493 -23.48 6.22 24.84
N THR A 494 -23.61 7.43 24.27
CA THR A 494 -24.51 7.68 23.15
C THR A 494 -23.82 8.45 22.02
N LEU A 495 -24.29 8.21 20.80
CA LEU A 495 -23.86 8.89 19.58
C LEU A 495 -25.08 9.52 18.93
N THR A 496 -25.06 10.84 18.78
CA THR A 496 -26.18 11.58 18.17
C THR A 496 -25.74 12.12 16.82
N LEU A 497 -26.59 11.99 15.80
CA LEU A 497 -26.35 12.42 14.42
C LEU A 497 -27.57 13.17 13.91
N TYR A 498 -27.36 14.34 13.30
CA TYR A 498 -28.38 15.03 12.51
C TYR A 498 -28.11 14.78 11.02
N PHE A 499 -29.00 14.03 10.37
CA PHE A 499 -28.88 13.65 8.97
C PHE A 499 -30.10 14.06 8.12
N GLU A 500 -29.91 14.08 6.80
CA GLU A 500 -30.93 14.22 5.76
C GLU A 500 -30.74 13.10 4.73
N ALA A 501 -31.47 12.01 4.91
CA ALA A 501 -31.45 10.84 4.03
C ALA A 501 -32.73 10.01 4.21
N LYS A 502 -32.96 9.04 3.31
CA LYS A 502 -33.99 8.02 3.49
C LYS A 502 -33.46 6.86 4.31
N GLU A 503 -32.24 6.42 4.01
CA GLU A 503 -31.60 5.29 4.66
C GLU A 503 -30.33 5.72 5.41
N VAL A 504 -30.08 5.08 6.56
CA VAL A 504 -28.87 5.30 7.34
C VAL A 504 -28.20 3.98 7.63
N PHE A 505 -26.92 3.93 7.30
CA PHE A 505 -26.06 2.77 7.48
C PHE A 505 -24.89 3.12 8.37
N LEU A 506 -24.36 2.14 9.10
CA LEU A 506 -23.23 2.32 9.99
C LEU A 506 -22.30 1.11 9.91
N VAL A 507 -21.04 1.37 9.59
CA VAL A 507 -19.99 0.36 9.58
C VAL A 507 -19.56 0.07 11.01
N MET A 508 -19.78 -1.15 11.47
CA MET A 508 -19.48 -1.59 12.84
C MET A 508 -18.78 -2.93 12.89
N ARG A 509 -18.07 -3.13 14.01
CA ARG A 509 -17.41 -4.38 14.37
C ARG A 509 -17.59 -4.66 15.84
N SER A 510 -17.65 -5.94 16.20
CA SER A 510 -17.67 -6.39 17.60
C SER A 510 -16.34 -7.04 18.02
N LYS A 511 -15.80 -6.64 19.17
CA LYS A 511 -14.65 -7.29 19.82
C LYS A 511 -15.10 -8.56 20.54
N GLY A 512 -15.08 -9.68 19.82
CA GLY A 512 -15.35 -11.00 20.40
C GLY A 512 -16.84 -11.32 20.49
N ALA A 513 -17.49 -10.90 21.58
CA ALA A 513 -18.93 -11.16 21.77
C ALA A 513 -19.79 -10.17 20.97
N ALA A 514 -21.03 -10.54 20.68
CA ALA A 514 -21.99 -9.64 20.06
C ALA A 514 -22.28 -8.42 20.98
N ALA A 515 -22.50 -7.26 20.39
CA ALA A 515 -22.82 -6.01 21.09
C ALA A 515 -24.24 -5.54 20.73
N LYS A 516 -24.92 -4.89 21.66
CA LYS A 516 -26.26 -4.33 21.43
C LYS A 516 -26.24 -2.82 21.32
N VAL A 517 -26.89 -2.32 20.27
CA VAL A 517 -27.04 -0.89 20.01
C VAL A 517 -28.52 -0.55 19.89
N LYS A 518 -29.03 0.30 20.79
CA LYS A 518 -30.41 0.81 20.68
C LYS A 518 -30.47 1.97 19.72
N VAL A 519 -31.48 1.98 18.86
CA VAL A 519 -31.65 2.96 17.78
C VAL A 519 -32.87 3.83 18.06
N TYR A 520 -32.64 5.11 18.28
CA TYR A 520 -33.70 6.11 18.44
C TYR A 520 -33.69 7.10 17.28
N LEU A 521 -34.86 7.42 16.76
CA LEU A 521 -35.07 8.50 15.79
C LEU A 521 -36.04 9.51 16.39
N ASP A 522 -35.64 10.79 16.44
CA ASP A 522 -36.42 11.87 17.02
C ASP A 522 -36.96 11.54 18.43
N ASN A 523 -36.07 10.98 19.26
CA ASN A 523 -36.31 10.51 20.64
C ASN A 523 -37.30 9.34 20.79
N LYS A 524 -37.68 8.67 19.70
CA LYS A 524 -38.51 7.46 19.75
C LYS A 524 -37.68 6.26 19.30
N LEU A 525 -37.83 5.14 20.01
CA LEU A 525 -37.23 3.88 19.58
C LEU A 525 -37.86 3.47 18.23
N GLN A 526 -37.04 3.16 17.23
CA GLN A 526 -37.50 2.85 15.87
C GLN A 526 -36.98 1.50 15.40
N PHE A 527 -37.73 0.83 14.52
CA PHE A 527 -37.44 -0.51 14.00
C PHE A 527 -37.51 -0.59 12.46
N PHE A 528 -37.25 0.53 11.77
CA PHE A 528 -37.39 0.61 10.31
C PHE A 528 -36.21 0.03 9.51
N GLY A 529 -35.07 -0.23 10.16
CA GLY A 529 -33.88 -0.79 9.48
C GLY A 529 -33.92 -2.32 9.36
N GLU A 530 -33.34 -2.88 8.30
CA GLU A 530 -33.26 -4.33 8.10
C GLU A 530 -32.52 -5.04 9.24
N ASP A 531 -31.45 -4.43 9.77
CA ASP A 531 -30.67 -4.98 10.88
C ASP A 531 -31.17 -4.52 12.26
N ASN A 532 -32.24 -3.72 12.30
CA ASN A 532 -32.78 -3.10 13.49
C ASN A 532 -34.07 -3.80 13.93
N MET A 533 -33.91 -4.85 14.75
CA MET A 533 -35.02 -5.64 15.26
C MET A 533 -35.53 -5.07 16.58
N GLU A 534 -36.78 -4.62 16.61
CA GLU A 534 -37.43 -4.06 17.81
C GLU A 534 -36.67 -2.87 18.43
N GLY A 535 -35.95 -2.09 17.62
CA GLY A 535 -35.15 -0.96 18.12
C GLY A 535 -33.74 -1.30 18.55
N ILE A 536 -33.30 -2.54 18.35
CA ILE A 536 -31.99 -3.04 18.74
C ILE A 536 -31.28 -3.63 17.53
N VAL A 537 -30.06 -3.18 17.31
CA VAL A 537 -29.12 -3.75 16.35
C VAL A 537 -28.14 -4.62 17.11
N ILE A 538 -28.01 -5.89 16.69
CA ILE A 538 -27.03 -6.83 17.23
C ILE A 538 -25.81 -6.81 16.32
N VAL A 539 -24.69 -6.32 16.84
CA VAL A 539 -23.41 -6.26 16.13
C VAL A 539 -22.63 -7.53 16.43
N ASP A 540 -22.56 -8.45 15.47
CA ASP A 540 -21.88 -9.75 15.60
C ASP A 540 -20.93 -10.06 14.43
N LYS A 541 -20.91 -9.20 13.41
CA LYS A 541 -20.07 -9.28 12.20
C LYS A 541 -19.34 -7.97 11.96
N ASP A 542 -18.25 -8.06 11.19
CA ASP A 542 -17.47 -6.93 10.71
C ASP A 542 -18.09 -6.48 9.38
N THR A 543 -19.07 -5.56 9.39
CA THR A 543 -19.82 -5.18 8.19
C THR A 543 -20.54 -3.83 8.33
N LEU A 544 -21.20 -3.42 7.25
CA LEU A 544 -22.19 -2.34 7.22
C LEU A 544 -23.54 -2.84 7.77
N TYR A 545 -24.09 -2.11 8.75
CA TYR A 545 -25.42 -2.38 9.31
C TYR A 545 -26.43 -1.34 8.84
N LYS A 546 -27.62 -1.79 8.43
CA LYS A 546 -28.75 -0.99 7.94
C LYS A 546 -29.66 -0.58 9.11
N LEU A 547 -29.42 0.61 9.65
CA LEU A 547 -30.06 1.07 10.89
C LEU A 547 -31.49 1.61 10.70
N ILE A 548 -31.70 2.34 9.60
CA ILE A 548 -32.94 3.08 9.31
C ILE A 548 -33.26 2.97 7.82
N ASN A 549 -34.54 2.75 7.49
CA ASN A 549 -35.09 2.86 6.13
C ASN A 549 -36.46 3.56 6.18
N LEU A 550 -36.49 4.85 5.85
CA LEU A 550 -37.70 5.67 5.93
C LEU A 550 -38.58 5.55 4.67
N PRO A 551 -39.88 5.86 4.76
CA PRO A 551 -40.74 5.93 3.56
C PRO A 551 -40.29 6.97 2.53
N SER A 552 -39.66 8.05 2.98
CA SER A 552 -39.14 9.14 2.15
C SER A 552 -37.95 9.80 2.84
N ALA A 553 -37.02 10.36 2.05
CA ALA A 553 -35.93 11.17 2.59
C ALA A 553 -36.43 12.33 3.45
N GLY A 554 -35.78 12.53 4.59
CA GLY A 554 -36.18 13.55 5.55
C GLY A 554 -35.05 13.94 6.48
N LYS A 555 -35.25 15.02 7.21
CA LYS A 555 -34.33 15.56 8.21
C LYS A 555 -34.69 15.01 9.58
N HIS A 556 -33.78 14.27 10.19
CA HIS A 556 -34.03 13.58 11.46
C HIS A 556 -32.81 13.57 12.38
N ILE A 557 -33.05 13.40 13.67
CA ILE A 557 -32.01 13.19 14.67
C ILE A 557 -31.97 11.70 15.03
N LEU A 558 -30.89 11.03 14.64
CA LEU A 558 -30.56 9.68 15.07
C LEU A 558 -29.79 9.75 16.39
N ARG A 559 -30.20 8.95 17.38
CA ARG A 559 -29.44 8.72 18.61
C ARG A 559 -29.23 7.22 18.80
N LEU A 560 -27.98 6.82 18.90
CA LEU A 560 -27.56 5.46 19.23
C LEU A 560 -27.17 5.39 20.70
N GLU A 561 -27.55 4.32 21.38
CA GLU A 561 -27.20 4.06 22.78
C GLU A 561 -26.58 2.67 22.90
N PHE A 562 -25.38 2.62 23.47
CA PHE A 562 -24.54 1.42 23.49
C PHE A 562 -24.66 0.70 24.83
N GLU A 563 -25.15 -0.54 24.82
CA GLU A 563 -25.29 -1.34 26.05
C GLU A 563 -23.99 -2.02 26.48
N ASP A 564 -23.04 -2.13 25.54
CA ASP A 564 -21.77 -2.82 25.69
C ASP A 564 -20.59 -1.93 25.26
N SER A 565 -19.38 -2.27 25.71
CA SER A 565 -18.14 -1.52 25.42
C SER A 565 -17.26 -2.16 24.34
N ASN A 566 -17.74 -3.24 23.72
CA ASN A 566 -16.99 -4.04 22.76
C ASN A 566 -17.30 -3.72 21.29
N VAL A 567 -18.06 -2.65 20.99
CA VAL A 567 -18.35 -2.23 19.61
C VAL A 567 -17.34 -1.19 19.10
N GLU A 568 -16.90 -1.33 17.86
CA GLU A 568 -16.09 -0.35 17.13
C GLU A 568 -16.94 0.24 16.00
N LEU A 569 -16.97 1.57 15.89
CA LEU A 569 -17.77 2.30 14.91
C LEU A 569 -16.86 3.08 13.97
N PHE A 570 -17.03 2.91 12.66
CA PHE A 570 -16.10 3.45 11.66
C PHE A 570 -16.66 4.66 10.92
N ALA A 571 -17.79 4.47 10.22
CA ALA A 571 -18.37 5.50 9.37
C ALA A 571 -19.89 5.37 9.24
N PHE A 572 -20.59 6.50 9.21
CA PHE A 572 -21.97 6.55 8.73
C PHE A 572 -22.00 6.77 7.22
N THR A 573 -22.85 6.01 6.55
CA THR A 573 -23.17 6.21 5.13
C THR A 573 -24.69 6.24 4.93
N PHE A 574 -25.15 6.69 3.76
CA PHE A 574 -26.54 7.09 3.55
C PHE A 574 -27.07 6.59 2.21
N GLY A 575 -28.40 6.49 2.10
CA GLY A 575 -29.14 6.04 0.91
C GLY A 575 -30.39 6.84 0.63
#